data_AF-A0A936NE92-F1
#
_entry.id   AF-A0A936NE92-F1
#
_cell.length_a   1.000
_cell.length_b   1.000
_cell.length_c   1.000
_cell.angle_alpha   90.00
_cell.angle_beta   90.00
_cell.angle_gamma   90.00
#
_symmetry.space_group_name_H-M   'P 1'
#
loop_
_entity.id
_entity.type
_entity.pdbx_description
1 polymer ?
#
loop_
_entity_poly.entity_id
_entity_poly.type
_entity_poly.pdbx_seq_one_letter_code
_entity_poly.pdbx_strand_id
1 'polypeptide(L)'
;MVTIQPRRPNATTAERLALCDYLDGLDEAAWSAQSWCEAWTAHQVVAHLSTSTTTGLWDMIRGASRARGDFDRMEREQAVHLAADVAASELIAQIRATASSMKRTPMSSPLDPLTDIIVHGQDTAGYPTANWCYRRGGSKPTIPWPTRMSLWRLPPCRSMRRCGPATPSC
;
A
#
# COMPACT_ATOMS: atom_id res chain seq x y z
N MET A 1 20.04 -22.99 -29.81
CA MET A 1 19.85 -21.58 -29.39
C MET A 1 18.96 -21.60 -28.16
N VAL A 2 19.54 -21.42 -26.96
CA VAL A 2 18.77 -21.42 -25.71
C VAL A 2 18.17 -20.03 -25.53
N THR A 3 16.86 -19.91 -25.63
CA THR A 3 16.15 -18.68 -25.30
C THR A 3 16.17 -18.53 -23.78
N ILE A 4 17.04 -17.68 -23.25
CA ILE A 4 16.98 -17.24 -21.85
C ILE A 4 15.66 -16.46 -21.71
N GLN A 5 14.65 -17.04 -21.09
CA GLN A 5 13.47 -16.28 -20.72
C GLN A 5 13.86 -15.24 -19.66
N PRO A 6 13.32 -14.01 -19.72
CA PRO A 6 13.55 -13.02 -18.69
C PRO A 6 13.15 -13.62 -17.33
N ARG A 7 13.98 -13.40 -16.30
CA ARG A 7 13.64 -13.79 -14.93
C ARG A 7 12.30 -13.13 -14.58
N ARG A 8 11.33 -13.95 -14.17
CA ARG A 8 10.05 -13.42 -13.66
C ARG A 8 10.34 -12.49 -12.47
N PRO A 9 9.65 -11.34 -12.37
CA PRO A 9 9.77 -10.49 -11.19
C PRO A 9 9.41 -11.28 -9.93
N ASN A 10 10.05 -10.93 -8.80
CA ASN A 10 9.61 -11.48 -7.52
C ASN A 10 8.20 -10.97 -7.18
N ALA A 11 7.55 -11.59 -6.19
CA ALA A 11 6.17 -11.25 -5.84
C ALA A 11 5.97 -9.76 -5.53
N THR A 12 6.89 -9.13 -4.78
CA THR A 12 6.78 -7.69 -4.45
C THR A 12 6.85 -6.81 -5.69
N THR A 13 7.77 -7.10 -6.61
CA THR A 13 7.87 -6.36 -7.88
C THR A 13 6.63 -6.57 -8.74
N ALA A 14 6.11 -7.79 -8.82
CA ALA A 14 4.89 -8.08 -9.56
C ALA A 14 3.69 -7.30 -9.01
N GLU A 15 3.49 -7.29 -7.68
CA GLU A 15 2.39 -6.57 -7.05
C GLU A 15 2.51 -5.04 -7.20
N ARG A 16 3.73 -4.47 -7.10
CA ARG A 16 3.93 -3.04 -7.33
C ARG A 16 3.57 -2.63 -8.77
N LEU A 17 3.98 -3.42 -9.75
CA LEU A 17 3.66 -3.14 -11.16
C LEU A 17 2.16 -3.31 -11.44
N ALA A 18 1.54 -4.37 -10.93
CA ALA A 18 0.10 -4.60 -11.06
C ALA A 18 -0.72 -3.48 -10.41
N LEU A 19 -0.28 -2.96 -9.26
CA LEU A 19 -0.91 -1.80 -8.65
C LEU A 19 -0.78 -0.55 -9.53
N CYS A 20 0.41 -0.26 -10.06
CA CYS A 20 0.59 0.87 -10.98
C CYS A 20 -0.34 0.79 -12.19
N ASP A 21 -0.49 -0.40 -12.79
CA ASP A 21 -1.35 -0.60 -13.95
C ASP A 21 -2.84 -0.41 -13.61
N TYR A 22 -3.26 -0.77 -12.40
CA TYR A 22 -4.60 -0.46 -11.89
C TYR A 22 -4.81 1.04 -11.67
N LEU A 23 -3.84 1.70 -11.03
CA LEU A 23 -3.89 3.12 -10.69
C LEU A 23 -3.94 4.03 -11.91
N ASP A 24 -3.30 3.64 -13.02
CA ASP A 24 -3.36 4.34 -14.31
C ASP A 24 -4.79 4.42 -14.88
N GLY A 25 -5.69 3.53 -14.45
CA GLY A 25 -7.10 3.50 -14.88
C GLY A 25 -8.08 4.26 -13.98
N LEU A 26 -7.62 4.82 -12.85
CA LEU A 26 -8.49 5.54 -11.92
C LEU A 26 -8.75 6.98 -12.38
N ASP A 27 -9.99 7.44 -12.18
CA ASP A 27 -10.36 8.85 -12.38
C ASP A 27 -10.04 9.72 -11.14
N GLU A 28 -10.09 11.05 -11.32
CA GLU A 28 -9.78 12.01 -10.24
C GLU A 28 -10.70 11.86 -9.01
N ALA A 29 -11.95 11.42 -9.22
CA ALA A 29 -12.90 11.20 -8.14
C ALA A 29 -12.49 9.99 -7.28
N ALA A 30 -12.02 8.91 -7.89
CA ALA A 30 -11.49 7.74 -7.19
C ALA A 30 -10.21 8.07 -6.41
N TRP A 31 -9.34 8.92 -6.97
CA TRP A 31 -8.13 9.40 -6.28
C TRP A 31 -8.42 10.23 -5.03
N SER A 32 -9.49 11.04 -5.09
CA SER A 32 -9.93 11.90 -4.00
C SER A 32 -10.84 11.19 -2.99
N ALA A 33 -11.33 9.99 -3.33
CA ALA A 33 -12.19 9.22 -2.46
C ALA A 33 -11.45 8.78 -1.19
N GLN A 34 -12.19 8.72 -0.07
CA GLN A 34 -11.67 8.10 1.14
C GLN A 34 -11.33 6.64 0.87
N SER A 35 -10.14 6.26 1.33
CA SER A 35 -9.68 4.87 1.33
C SER A 35 -10.40 4.07 2.42
N TRP A 36 -10.19 2.76 2.44
CA TRP A 36 -10.71 1.90 3.51
C TRP A 36 -10.01 2.14 4.85
N CYS A 37 -8.87 2.82 4.82
CA CYS A 37 -8.28 3.52 5.96
C CYS A 37 -8.90 4.93 6.02
N GLU A 38 -9.93 5.13 6.84
CA GLU A 38 -10.72 6.39 6.91
C GLU A 38 -9.87 7.66 7.17
N ALA A 39 -8.63 7.50 7.64
CA ALA A 39 -7.70 8.60 7.82
C ALA A 39 -7.13 9.16 6.50
N TRP A 40 -7.16 8.39 5.41
CA TRP A 40 -6.48 8.70 4.15
C TRP A 40 -7.40 8.64 2.94
N THR A 41 -7.13 9.50 1.95
CA THR A 41 -7.62 9.35 0.58
C THR A 41 -6.82 8.29 -0.18
N ALA A 42 -7.32 7.79 -1.31
CA ALA A 42 -6.54 6.90 -2.19
C ALA A 42 -5.20 7.54 -2.60
N HIS A 43 -5.19 8.86 -2.86
CA HIS A 43 -3.96 9.58 -3.16
C HIS A 43 -2.94 9.53 -2.02
N GLN A 44 -3.38 9.70 -0.77
CA GLN A 44 -2.50 9.62 0.41
C GLN A 44 -1.99 8.21 0.68
N VAL A 45 -2.79 7.17 0.41
CA VAL A 45 -2.34 5.77 0.47
C VAL A 45 -1.23 5.50 -0.55
N VAL A 46 -1.39 5.95 -1.80
CA VAL A 46 -0.36 5.76 -2.83
C VAL A 46 0.89 6.59 -2.52
N ALA A 47 0.73 7.80 -1.97
CA ALA A 47 1.85 8.59 -1.49
C ALA A 47 2.64 7.83 -0.43
N HIS A 48 1.97 7.24 0.56
CA HIS A 48 2.61 6.36 1.56
C HIS A 48 3.35 5.19 0.91
N LEU A 49 2.72 4.45 0.00
CA LEU A 49 3.34 3.31 -0.70
C LEU A 49 4.60 3.71 -1.48
N SER A 50 4.65 4.93 -2.01
CA SER A 50 5.83 5.44 -2.70
C SER A 50 7.03 5.64 -1.75
N THR A 51 6.79 5.88 -0.46
CA THR A 51 7.83 6.09 0.56
C THR A 51 8.59 4.81 0.89
N SER A 52 7.96 3.64 0.73
CA SER A 52 8.54 2.32 1.03
C SER A 52 9.83 2.06 0.25
N THR A 53 10.02 2.73 -0.90
CA THR A 53 11.21 2.62 -1.75
C THR A 53 12.08 3.87 -1.74
N THR A 54 11.55 5.05 -1.41
CA THR A 54 12.28 6.33 -1.52
C THR A 54 12.75 6.92 -0.20
N THR A 55 12.05 6.73 0.92
CA THR A 55 12.40 7.33 2.22
C THR A 55 13.68 6.74 2.79
N GLY A 56 14.74 7.54 2.92
CA GLY A 56 16.03 7.11 3.47
C GLY A 56 16.00 6.92 4.98
N LEU A 57 17.03 6.25 5.52
CA LEU A 57 17.18 6.08 6.97
C LEU A 57 17.19 7.42 7.72
N TRP A 58 17.86 8.43 7.16
CA TRP A 58 17.93 9.76 7.76
C TRP A 58 16.59 10.50 7.79
N ASP A 59 15.80 10.36 6.74
CA ASP A 59 14.45 10.96 6.69
C ASP A 59 13.54 10.28 7.69
N MET A 60 13.66 8.96 7.85
CA MET A 60 12.96 8.20 8.90
C MET A 60 13.37 8.66 10.31
N ILE A 61 14.66 8.82 10.60
CA ILE A 61 15.12 9.30 11.92
C ILE A 61 14.61 10.72 12.19
N ARG A 62 14.69 11.61 11.19
CA ARG A 62 14.21 12.99 11.31
C ARG A 62 12.70 13.04 11.52
N GLY A 63 11.95 12.22 10.79
CA GLY A 63 10.50 12.07 10.93
C GLY A 63 10.12 11.55 12.31
N ALA A 64 10.75 10.46 12.76
CA ALA A 64 10.50 9.87 14.07
C ALA A 64 10.81 10.84 15.21
N SER A 65 11.89 11.62 15.09
CA SER A 65 12.22 12.68 16.06
C SER A 65 11.13 13.76 16.12
N ARG A 66 10.66 14.26 14.97
CA ARG A 66 9.58 15.26 14.90
C ARG A 66 8.25 14.73 15.45
N ALA A 67 7.96 13.46 15.20
CA ALA A 67 6.79 12.77 15.71
C ALA A 67 6.97 12.28 17.16
N ARG A 68 8.08 12.60 17.84
CA ARG A 68 8.37 12.19 19.24
C ARG A 68 8.35 10.67 19.46
N GLY A 69 8.78 9.91 18.46
CA GLY A 69 8.80 8.45 18.47
C GLY A 69 7.49 7.78 18.05
N ASP A 70 6.45 8.55 17.73
CA ASP A 70 5.19 8.04 17.18
C ASP A 70 5.34 7.79 15.67
N PHE A 71 5.60 6.54 15.28
CA PHE A 71 5.79 6.15 13.89
C PHE A 71 4.50 6.29 13.06
N ASP A 72 3.35 5.92 13.62
CA ASP A 72 2.06 6.06 12.94
C ASP A 72 1.78 7.53 12.62
N ARG A 73 2.17 8.45 13.51
CA ARG A 73 2.10 9.88 13.26
C ARG A 73 3.07 10.35 12.20
N MET A 74 4.32 9.91 12.26
CA MET A 74 5.33 10.25 11.26
C MET A 74 4.88 9.87 9.84
N GLU A 75 4.34 8.67 9.66
CA GLU A 75 3.96 8.15 8.35
C GLU A 75 2.74 8.85 7.79
N ARG A 76 1.74 9.11 8.63
CA ARG A 76 0.57 9.91 8.25
C ARG A 76 0.95 11.31 7.84
N GLU A 77 1.80 11.99 8.61
CA GLU A 77 2.25 13.34 8.24
C GLU A 77 3.03 13.30 6.91
N GLN A 78 3.96 12.35 6.74
CA GLN A 78 4.70 12.19 5.48
C GLN A 78 3.79 11.92 4.28
N ALA A 79 2.83 11.01 4.40
CA ALA A 79 1.90 10.67 3.33
C ALA A 79 1.01 11.85 2.94
N VAL A 80 0.50 12.60 3.92
CA VAL A 80 -0.33 13.80 3.69
C VAL A 80 0.48 14.90 3.02
N HIS A 81 1.70 15.17 3.49
CA HIS A 81 2.58 16.18 2.89
C HIS A 81 2.95 15.80 1.46
N LEU A 82 3.38 14.55 1.24
CA LEU A 82 3.77 14.09 -0.08
C LEU A 82 2.61 14.13 -1.07
N ALA A 83 1.40 13.72 -0.65
CA ALA A 83 0.21 13.77 -1.51
C ALA A 83 -0.28 15.20 -1.80
N ALA A 84 0.12 16.19 -0.99
CA ALA A 84 -0.19 17.60 -1.24
C ALA A 84 0.75 18.19 -2.31
N ASP A 85 1.99 17.72 -2.37
CA ASP A 85 3.04 18.31 -3.20
C ASP A 85 3.29 17.54 -4.52
N VAL A 86 2.91 16.26 -4.59
CA VAL A 86 3.23 15.38 -5.71
C VAL A 86 1.96 14.88 -6.39
N ALA A 87 1.94 14.91 -7.72
CA ALA A 87 0.80 14.45 -8.51
C ALA A 87 0.69 12.92 -8.53
N ALA A 88 -0.53 12.40 -8.67
CA ALA A 88 -0.79 10.96 -8.71
C ALA A 88 0.05 10.22 -9.78
N SER A 89 0.18 10.79 -10.99
CA SER A 89 0.98 10.22 -12.07
C SER A 89 2.48 10.15 -11.73
N GLU A 90 3.00 11.10 -10.96
CA GLU A 90 4.39 11.11 -10.52
C GLU A 90 4.63 10.07 -9.43
N LEU A 91 3.69 9.87 -8.52
CA LEU A 91 3.73 8.78 -7.54
C LEU A 91 3.71 7.40 -8.21
N ILE A 92 2.85 7.22 -9.23
CA ILE A 92 2.81 5.97 -10.03
C ILE A 92 4.16 5.76 -10.71
N ALA A 93 4.71 6.80 -11.36
CA ALA A 93 6.01 6.73 -12.02
C ALA A 93 7.13 6.35 -11.05
N GLN A 94 7.14 6.91 -9.84
CA GLN A 94 8.11 6.61 -8.80
C GLN A 94 8.01 5.14 -8.34
N ILE A 95 6.80 4.64 -8.07
CA ILE A 95 6.59 3.23 -7.67
C ILE A 95 7.04 2.29 -8.79
N ARG A 96 6.67 2.59 -10.04
CA ARG A 96 7.03 1.80 -11.23
C ARG A 96 8.55 1.78 -11.43
N ALA A 97 9.23 2.92 -11.31
CA ALA A 97 10.68 3.03 -11.45
C ALA A 97 11.44 2.29 -10.35
N THR A 98 10.86 2.16 -9.16
CA THR A 98 11.49 1.52 -7.99
C THR A 98 10.92 0.13 -7.67
N ALA A 99 10.14 -0.47 -8.58
CA ALA A 99 9.40 -1.70 -8.31
C ALA A 99 10.30 -2.89 -7.89
N SER A 100 11.52 -2.97 -8.43
CA SER A 100 12.52 -4.00 -8.09
C SER A 100 13.34 -3.68 -6.84
N SER A 101 13.07 -2.58 -6.15
CA SER A 101 13.81 -2.18 -4.95
C SER A 101 13.60 -3.19 -3.82
N MET A 102 14.73 -3.66 -3.28
CA MET A 102 14.82 -4.55 -2.11
C MET A 102 14.91 -3.77 -0.79
N LYS A 103 14.76 -2.44 -0.86
CA LYS A 103 14.78 -1.58 0.31
C LYS A 103 13.67 -1.96 1.28
N ARG A 104 14.00 -1.85 2.55
CA ARG A 104 13.17 -2.24 3.69
C ARG A 104 13.37 -1.23 4.80
N THR A 105 12.32 -0.93 5.54
CA THR A 105 12.44 -0.16 6.79
C THR A 105 13.29 -0.96 7.79
N PRO A 106 14.12 -0.30 8.60
CA PRO A 106 14.87 -0.97 9.66
C PRO A 106 13.95 -1.82 10.54
N MET A 107 14.41 -3.01 10.92
CA MET A 107 13.66 -4.01 11.69
C MET A 107 12.47 -4.68 11.00
N SER A 108 12.17 -4.36 9.73
CA SER A 108 11.14 -5.08 8.97
C SER A 108 11.60 -6.48 8.51
N SER A 109 10.64 -7.41 8.44
CA SER A 109 10.79 -8.74 7.88
C SER A 109 10.91 -8.71 6.35
N PRO A 110 11.54 -9.70 5.70
CA PRO A 110 11.60 -9.79 4.23
C PRO A 110 10.23 -9.80 3.53
N LEU A 111 9.16 -10.22 4.21
CA LEU A 111 7.79 -10.25 3.67
C LEU A 111 7.02 -8.93 3.86
N ASP A 112 7.54 -8.00 4.66
CA ASP A 112 6.81 -6.76 4.99
C ASP A 112 6.56 -5.90 3.74
N PRO A 113 7.51 -5.72 2.78
CA PRO A 113 7.23 -4.96 1.57
C PRO A 113 6.15 -5.57 0.66
N LEU A 114 6.02 -6.90 0.66
CA LEU A 114 4.95 -7.58 -0.06
C LEU A 114 3.61 -7.39 0.67
N THR A 115 3.62 -7.43 2.00
CA THR A 115 2.41 -7.26 2.80
C THR A 115 1.89 -5.83 2.70
N ASP A 116 2.79 -4.85 2.80
CA ASP A 116 2.56 -3.41 2.65
C ASP A 116 1.80 -3.11 1.35
N ILE A 117 2.35 -3.53 0.21
CA ILE A 117 1.75 -3.26 -1.11
C ILE A 117 0.39 -3.95 -1.30
N ILE A 118 0.23 -5.18 -0.78
CA ILE A 118 -1.05 -5.91 -0.89
C ILE A 118 -2.13 -5.24 -0.04
N VAL A 119 -1.82 -4.94 1.23
CA VAL A 119 -2.78 -4.40 2.18
C VAL A 119 -3.18 -2.98 1.79
N HIS A 120 -2.22 -2.09 1.53
CA HIS A 120 -2.51 -0.71 1.18
C HIS A 120 -2.99 -0.55 -0.26
N GLY A 121 -2.58 -1.43 -1.17
CA GLY A 121 -3.22 -1.52 -2.49
C GLY A 121 -4.73 -1.70 -2.35
N GLN A 122 -5.18 -2.63 -1.50
CA GLN A 122 -6.61 -2.87 -1.24
C GLN A 122 -7.32 -1.69 -0.55
N ASP A 123 -6.59 -0.87 0.20
CA ASP A 123 -7.17 0.34 0.82
C ASP A 123 -7.59 1.36 -0.25
N THR A 124 -6.87 1.42 -1.39
CA THR A 124 -7.32 2.19 -2.57
C THR A 124 -8.57 1.51 -3.12
N ALA A 125 -9.68 2.26 -3.16
CA ALA A 125 -11.01 1.69 -3.36
C ALA A 125 -11.07 0.76 -4.59
N GLY A 126 -11.09 -0.55 -4.35
CA GLY A 126 -11.38 -1.57 -5.37
C GLY A 126 -10.20 -2.32 -5.99
N TYR A 127 -8.94 -2.10 -5.59
CA TYR A 127 -7.80 -2.85 -6.16
C TYR A 127 -7.97 -4.37 -5.95
N PRO A 128 -8.17 -5.16 -7.03
CA PRO A 128 -8.40 -6.59 -6.89
C PRO A 128 -7.04 -7.29 -6.82
N THR A 129 -6.59 -7.63 -5.61
CA THR A 129 -5.52 -8.64 -5.48
C THR A 129 -6.13 -10.00 -5.80
N ALA A 130 -5.39 -10.85 -6.52
CA ALA A 130 -5.86 -12.12 -7.05
C ALA A 130 -6.81 -12.85 -6.06
N ASN A 131 -8.10 -12.91 -6.42
CA ASN A 131 -9.23 -13.56 -5.74
C ASN A 131 -9.93 -12.84 -4.56
N TRP A 132 -9.71 -11.55 -4.28
CA TRP A 132 -10.41 -10.85 -3.20
C TRP A 132 -11.14 -9.59 -3.69
N CYS A 133 -12.47 -9.62 -3.72
CA CYS A 133 -13.34 -8.45 -3.95
C CYS A 133 -13.92 -7.95 -2.64
N TYR A 134 -13.70 -6.67 -2.32
CA TYR A 134 -14.23 -6.01 -1.13
C TYR A 134 -15.62 -5.38 -1.43
N ARG A 135 -16.69 -5.87 -0.79
CA ARG A 135 -18.03 -5.22 -0.82
C ARG A 135 -18.16 -4.22 0.33
N ARG A 136 -18.57 -2.97 0.06
CA ARG A 136 -18.92 -2.00 1.12
C ARG A 136 -20.12 -2.52 1.95
N GLY A 137 -20.01 -2.49 3.29
CA GLY A 137 -21.17 -2.63 4.21
C GLY A 137 -21.21 -3.80 5.20
N GLY A 138 -20.10 -4.18 5.87
CA GLY A 138 -20.05 -5.28 6.85
C GLY A 138 -19.49 -4.93 8.25
N SER A 139 -19.56 -5.90 9.17
CA SER A 139 -19.03 -5.88 10.56
C SER A 139 -17.93 -6.93 10.76
N LYS A 140 -16.97 -6.66 11.68
CA LYS A 140 -15.65 -7.34 11.88
C LYS A 140 -15.70 -8.87 12.00
N PRO A 141 -14.80 -9.58 11.30
CA PRO A 141 -14.20 -10.80 11.81
C PRO A 141 -12.77 -10.55 12.31
N THR A 142 -12.42 -11.33 13.31
CA THR A 142 -11.11 -11.38 13.95
C THR A 142 -10.17 -12.26 13.13
N ILE A 143 -9.24 -11.64 12.39
CA ILE A 143 -8.04 -12.34 11.91
C ILE A 143 -7.02 -12.27 13.04
N PRO A 144 -6.49 -13.41 13.55
CA PRO A 144 -5.42 -13.39 14.53
C PRO A 144 -4.14 -12.94 13.85
N TRP A 145 -3.82 -11.67 14.00
CA TRP A 145 -2.54 -11.10 13.58
C TRP A 145 -1.40 -11.66 14.44
N PRO A 146 -0.27 -12.08 13.87
CA PRO A 146 0.90 -12.39 14.68
C PRO A 146 1.38 -11.10 15.37
N THR A 147 1.52 -11.16 16.69
CA THR A 147 1.77 -10.06 17.63
C THR A 147 3.04 -9.22 17.36
N ARG A 148 3.80 -9.52 16.30
CA ARG A 148 5.09 -8.91 15.98
C ARG A 148 5.02 -7.71 15.03
N MET A 149 3.87 -7.47 14.37
CA MET A 149 3.59 -6.26 13.60
C MET A 149 3.07 -5.11 14.49
N SER A 150 3.74 -4.86 15.61
CA SER A 150 3.32 -3.84 16.58
C SER A 150 3.69 -2.40 16.18
N LEU A 151 4.43 -2.23 15.08
CA LEU A 151 4.93 -0.94 14.61
C LEU A 151 3.95 -0.17 13.70
N TRP A 152 2.82 -0.78 13.33
CA TRP A 152 1.87 -0.28 12.34
C TRP A 152 0.45 -0.31 12.91
N ARG A 153 0.19 0.43 14.01
CA ARG A 153 -1.17 0.52 14.57
C ARG A 153 -1.93 1.60 13.81
N LEU A 154 -2.28 1.26 12.57
CA LEU A 154 -3.19 2.08 11.79
C LEU A 154 -4.60 2.11 12.43
N PRO A 155 -5.36 3.21 12.22
CA PRO A 155 -6.74 3.30 12.69
C PRO A 155 -7.57 2.09 12.21
N PRO A 156 -8.62 1.70 12.96
CA PRO A 156 -9.26 0.40 12.77
C PRO A 156 -9.88 0.21 11.38
N CYS A 157 -9.32 -0.68 10.55
CA CYS A 157 -9.96 -1.13 9.31
C CYS A 157 -11.31 -1.83 9.59
N ARG A 158 -12.30 -1.55 8.74
CA ARG A 158 -13.66 -2.10 8.83
C ARG A 158 -13.78 -3.44 8.09
N SER A 159 -13.47 -4.55 8.77
CA SER A 159 -13.99 -5.94 8.55
C SER A 159 -14.03 -6.61 7.15
N MET A 160 -13.33 -7.74 6.97
CA MET A 160 -13.32 -8.62 5.77
C MET A 160 -14.31 -9.80 5.83
N ARG A 161 -15.11 -10.19 4.82
CA ARG A 161 -15.82 -11.51 4.80
C ARG A 161 -15.50 -12.30 3.52
N ARG A 162 -15.48 -13.65 3.59
CA ARG A 162 -15.37 -14.56 2.41
C ARG A 162 -16.67 -14.57 1.60
N CYS A 163 -16.58 -14.46 0.28
CA CYS A 163 -17.69 -14.76 -0.63
C CYS A 163 -17.63 -16.22 -1.10
N GLY A 164 -18.79 -16.87 -1.16
CA GLY A 164 -18.97 -18.18 -1.80
C GLY A 164 -19.12 -18.06 -3.32
N PRO A 165 -19.09 -19.21 -4.05
CA PRO A 165 -18.98 -19.25 -5.50
C PRO A 165 -20.32 -19.01 -6.18
N ALA A 166 -20.76 -17.77 -6.32
CA ALA A 166 -21.76 -17.34 -7.32
C ALA A 166 -22.02 -15.84 -7.23
N THR A 167 -21.31 -15.03 -8.02
CA THR A 167 -21.85 -13.83 -8.70
C THR A 167 -20.75 -13.24 -9.60
N PRO A 168 -20.95 -13.20 -10.93
CA PRO A 168 -19.92 -12.86 -11.90
C PRO A 168 -19.81 -11.35 -12.20
N SER A 169 -20.12 -10.49 -11.25
CA SER A 169 -20.02 -9.04 -11.43
C SER A 169 -19.75 -8.36 -10.09
N CYS A 170 -18.50 -7.95 -9.92
CA CYS A 170 -18.06 -6.84 -9.08
C CYS A 170 -17.34 -5.87 -10.01
#